data_AF-A0A947VSJ9-F1
#
_entry.id   AF-A0A947VSJ9-F1
#
_cell.length_a   1.000
_cell.length_b   1.000
_cell.length_c   1.000
_cell.angle_alpha   90.00
_cell.angle_beta   90.00
_cell.angle_gamma   90.00
#
_symmetry.space_group_name_H-M   'P 1'
#
loop_
_entity.id
_entity.type
_entity.pdbx_description
1 polymer ?
#
loop_
_entity_poly.entity_id
_entity_poly.type
_entity_poly.pdbx_seq_one_letter_code
_entity_poly.pdbx_strand_id
1 'polypeptide(L)'
;MLIDTSLSMADAIEAAKSYAASDIIGRLVVPGDWVAILRFYGKTELVWQGGISGEPDIAAIVRSLNELKADGRFTDIGSALDDMDKLIADRGHPDRPKYILLLTDERQEAPKGSSYYSPTYEARHPLLEYVKKVDMGRFRVITIGYGLSARVELEARSLMTTLTEPPARTDAPLAGGSGASRDGAGAQDSALGSAQDSALGSAQGADGSTEASTQEAVADSGSGGAAAAPGTKQARGFSGAPLAAGLAAAGALGVVVAVLVARRRRRKNEDDRQSPTEPSP
;
A
#
# COMPACT_ATOMS: atom_id res chain seq x y z
N MET A 1 1.86 5.11 -12.92
CA MET A 1 1.12 4.45 -14.00
C MET A 1 2.06 4.26 -15.18
N LEU A 2 2.08 3.06 -15.74
CA LEU A 2 2.82 2.66 -16.93
C LEU A 2 1.82 2.37 -18.04
N ILE A 3 2.01 3.00 -19.20
CA ILE A 3 1.16 2.80 -20.38
C ILE A 3 2.03 2.27 -21.51
N ASP A 4 1.68 1.10 -21.99
CA ASP A 4 2.30 0.48 -23.15
C ASP A 4 1.91 1.23 -24.42
N THR A 5 2.93 1.70 -25.12
CA THR A 5 2.84 2.47 -26.37
C THR A 5 3.54 1.74 -27.52
N SER A 6 3.74 0.43 -27.39
CA SER A 6 4.24 -0.40 -28.46
C SER A 6 3.24 -0.55 -29.61
N LEU A 7 3.72 -0.95 -30.78
CA LEU A 7 2.90 -1.14 -31.98
C LEU A 7 1.83 -2.23 -31.80
N SER A 8 2.04 -3.22 -30.91
CA SER A 8 1.01 -4.22 -30.62
C SER A 8 -0.21 -3.62 -29.92
N MET A 9 -0.05 -2.47 -29.25
CA MET A 9 -1.11 -1.70 -28.63
C MET A 9 -1.85 -0.75 -29.60
N ALA A 10 -1.52 -0.71 -30.89
CA ALA A 10 -2.10 0.25 -31.84
C ALA A 10 -3.64 0.26 -31.85
N ASP A 11 -4.27 -0.92 -31.81
CA ASP A 11 -5.72 -1.06 -31.79
C ASP A 11 -6.35 -0.89 -30.39
N ALA A 12 -5.53 -0.84 -29.34
CA ALA A 12 -5.95 -0.80 -27.94
C ALA A 12 -5.69 0.56 -27.27
N ILE A 13 -4.78 1.37 -27.82
CA ILE A 13 -4.26 2.58 -27.16
C ILE A 13 -5.36 3.60 -26.88
N GLU A 14 -6.32 3.79 -27.80
CA GLU A 14 -7.44 4.71 -27.57
C GLU A 14 -8.31 4.27 -26.39
N ALA A 15 -8.58 2.96 -26.28
CA ALA A 15 -9.33 2.41 -25.17
C ALA A 15 -8.56 2.50 -23.85
N ALA A 16 -7.25 2.25 -23.89
CA ALA A 16 -6.35 2.38 -22.74
C ALA A 16 -6.29 3.83 -22.23
N LYS A 17 -6.15 4.81 -23.14
CA LYS A 17 -6.19 6.24 -22.81
C LYS A 17 -7.52 6.64 -22.21
N SER A 18 -8.63 6.24 -22.82
CA SER A 18 -9.98 6.55 -22.32
C SER A 18 -10.19 5.99 -20.93
N TYR A 19 -9.76 4.74 -20.67
CA TYR A 19 -9.85 4.11 -19.35
C TYR A 19 -8.96 4.83 -18.34
N ALA A 20 -7.71 5.13 -18.68
CA ALA A 20 -6.80 5.88 -17.82
C ALA A 20 -7.39 7.25 -17.46
N ALA A 21 -7.85 8.03 -18.44
CA ALA A 21 -8.42 9.35 -18.21
C ALA A 21 -9.72 9.31 -17.39
N SER A 22 -10.66 8.42 -17.74
CA SER A 22 -12.00 8.43 -17.15
C SER A 22 -12.08 7.66 -15.85
N ASP A 23 -11.61 6.41 -15.86
CA ASP A 23 -11.81 5.47 -14.74
C ASP A 23 -10.72 5.57 -13.68
N ILE A 24 -9.50 5.92 -14.07
CA ILE A 24 -8.40 6.08 -13.11
C ILE A 24 -8.30 7.55 -12.68
N ILE A 25 -7.97 8.44 -13.59
CA ILE A 25 -7.72 9.85 -13.27
C ILE A 25 -9.00 10.56 -12.84
N GLY A 26 -10.08 10.46 -13.61
CA GLY A 26 -11.33 11.17 -13.31
C GLY A 26 -12.14 10.65 -12.12
N ARG A 27 -11.85 9.43 -11.62
CA ARG A 27 -12.64 8.80 -10.55
C ARG A 27 -11.86 8.44 -9.29
N LEU A 28 -10.60 8.06 -9.43
CA LEU A 28 -9.81 7.55 -8.30
C LEU A 28 -8.82 8.58 -7.78
N VAL A 29 -8.30 9.45 -8.65
CA VAL A 29 -7.33 10.47 -8.26
C VAL A 29 -8.03 11.62 -7.56
N VAL A 30 -7.55 11.98 -6.37
CA VAL A 30 -8.09 13.06 -5.56
C VAL A 30 -7.02 14.10 -5.20
N PRO A 31 -7.40 15.34 -4.84
CA PRO A 31 -6.45 16.31 -4.33
C PRO A 31 -5.65 15.77 -3.14
N GLY A 32 -4.34 16.00 -3.17
CA GLY A 32 -3.38 15.45 -2.20
C GLY A 32 -2.72 14.14 -2.64
N ASP A 33 -3.14 13.56 -3.77
CA ASP A 33 -2.43 12.45 -4.41
C ASP A 33 -1.19 12.94 -5.15
N TRP A 34 -0.27 12.01 -5.40
CA TRP A 34 0.85 12.21 -6.30
C TRP A 34 0.77 11.19 -7.41
N VAL A 35 0.80 11.65 -8.65
CA VAL A 35 0.67 10.80 -9.83
C VAL A 35 1.94 10.90 -10.66
N ALA A 36 2.36 9.78 -11.23
CA ALA A 36 3.36 9.73 -12.28
C ALA A 36 2.84 8.84 -13.41
N ILE A 37 2.98 9.32 -14.63
CA ILE A 37 2.57 8.65 -15.86
C ILE A 37 3.80 8.51 -16.73
N LEU A 38 4.12 7.27 -17.03
CA LEU A 38 5.22 6.91 -17.88
C LEU A 38 4.65 6.14 -19.06
N ARG A 39 5.08 6.51 -20.27
CA ARG A 39 4.87 5.67 -21.44
C ARG A 39 6.07 4.76 -21.60
N PHE A 40 5.84 3.53 -22.04
CA PHE A 40 6.93 2.62 -22.32
C PHE A 40 6.66 1.84 -23.59
N TYR A 41 7.76 1.38 -24.16
CA TYR A 41 7.82 0.44 -25.28
C TYR A 41 9.19 -0.25 -25.12
N GLY A 42 10.16 -0.05 -26.00
CA GLY A 42 11.56 -0.48 -25.80
C GLY A 42 12.38 0.42 -24.87
N LYS A 43 11.80 1.55 -24.44
CA LYS A 43 12.37 2.46 -23.44
C LYS A 43 11.23 3.11 -22.67
N THR A 44 11.56 3.70 -21.52
CA THR A 44 10.59 4.38 -20.66
C THR A 44 10.75 5.89 -20.79
N GLU A 45 9.64 6.61 -20.93
CA GLU A 45 9.62 8.07 -20.96
C GLU A 45 8.57 8.61 -20.01
N LEU A 46 8.96 9.66 -19.27
CA LEU A 46 8.05 10.38 -18.40
C LEU A 46 7.10 11.26 -19.21
N VAL A 47 5.80 11.06 -19.02
CA VAL A 47 4.73 11.82 -19.68
C VAL A 47 4.25 12.94 -18.77
N TRP A 48 4.04 12.62 -17.49
CA TRP A 48 3.58 13.58 -16.49
C TRP A 48 4.01 13.12 -15.09
N GLN A 49 4.37 14.06 -14.21
CA GLN A 49 4.54 13.79 -12.79
C GLN A 49 4.18 15.03 -11.96
N GLY A 50 3.58 14.81 -10.80
CA GLY A 50 3.21 15.92 -9.92
C GLY A 50 2.24 15.54 -8.82
N GLY A 51 2.10 16.47 -7.87
CA GLY A 51 1.01 16.42 -6.90
C GLY A 51 -0.28 16.94 -7.53
N ILE A 52 -1.41 16.42 -7.06
CA ILE A 52 -2.74 16.82 -7.51
C ILE A 52 -3.28 17.85 -6.52
N SER A 53 -3.44 19.09 -6.98
CA SER A 53 -4.03 20.17 -6.20
C SER A 53 -5.51 20.38 -6.53
N GLY A 54 -5.93 20.04 -7.75
CA GLY A 54 -7.33 20.13 -8.18
C GLY A 54 -7.53 19.87 -9.67
N GLU A 55 -8.67 20.34 -10.18
CA GLU A 55 -9.10 20.14 -11.57
C GLU A 55 -8.08 20.56 -12.65
N PRO A 56 -7.28 21.64 -12.50
CA PRO A 56 -6.29 22.01 -13.50
C PRO A 56 -5.23 20.92 -13.75
N ASP A 57 -4.81 20.21 -12.69
CA ASP A 57 -3.83 19.14 -12.78
C ASP A 57 -4.43 17.90 -13.44
N ILE A 58 -5.68 17.57 -13.09
CA ILE A 58 -6.46 16.51 -13.72
C ILE A 58 -6.58 16.78 -15.23
N ALA A 59 -6.95 18.00 -15.62
CA ALA A 59 -7.04 18.37 -17.03
C ALA A 59 -5.69 18.32 -17.75
N ALA A 60 -4.59 18.69 -17.07
CA ALA A 60 -3.25 18.57 -17.63
C ALA A 60 -2.87 17.11 -17.89
N ILE A 61 -3.13 16.22 -16.93
CA ILE A 61 -2.93 14.78 -17.07
C ILE A 61 -3.73 14.22 -18.25
N VAL A 62 -5.01 14.56 -18.35
CA VAL A 62 -5.89 14.06 -19.44
C VAL A 62 -5.37 14.53 -20.81
N ARG A 63 -4.89 15.77 -20.93
CA ARG A 63 -4.25 16.26 -22.16
C ARG A 63 -3.01 15.44 -22.50
N SER A 64 -2.10 15.25 -21.55
CA SER A 64 -0.87 14.46 -21.75
C SER A 64 -1.17 13.00 -22.11
N LEU A 65 -2.24 12.42 -21.56
CA LEU A 65 -2.70 11.07 -21.93
C LEU A 65 -3.18 11.03 -23.39
N ASN A 66 -3.96 12.02 -23.83
CA ASN A 66 -4.52 12.05 -25.18
C ASN A 66 -3.46 12.18 -26.28
N GLU A 67 -2.30 12.75 -25.95
CA GLU A 67 -1.15 12.87 -26.85
C GLU A 67 -0.40 11.56 -27.09
N LEU A 68 -0.66 10.52 -26.29
CA LEU A 68 -0.02 9.22 -26.44
C LEU A 68 -0.43 8.53 -27.75
N LYS A 69 0.58 7.97 -28.41
CA LYS A 69 0.47 7.20 -29.65
C LYS A 69 1.21 5.87 -29.47
N ALA A 70 0.69 4.84 -30.12
CA ALA A 70 1.29 3.51 -30.15
C ALA A 70 2.24 3.41 -31.35
N ASP A 71 3.45 3.92 -31.19
CA ASP A 71 4.49 3.99 -32.24
C ASP A 71 5.79 3.27 -31.86
N GLY A 72 5.82 2.63 -30.68
CA GLY A 72 6.99 1.93 -30.16
C GLY A 72 7.24 0.58 -30.84
N ARG A 73 8.45 0.34 -31.33
CA ARG A 73 8.79 -0.92 -32.03
C ARG A 73 8.89 -2.15 -31.12
N PHE A 74 9.24 -1.96 -29.85
CA PHE A 74 9.55 -3.02 -28.88
C PHE A 74 8.67 -2.85 -27.65
N THR A 75 8.59 -3.88 -26.81
CA THR A 75 7.83 -3.85 -25.57
C THR A 75 8.68 -4.43 -24.45
N ASP A 76 9.21 -3.57 -23.59
CA ASP A 76 10.07 -3.95 -22.47
C ASP A 76 9.41 -3.59 -21.13
N ILE A 77 8.48 -4.45 -20.71
CA ILE A 77 7.73 -4.29 -19.46
C ILE A 77 8.68 -4.37 -18.26
N GLY A 78 9.67 -5.25 -18.30
CA GLY A 78 10.62 -5.43 -17.19
C GLY A 78 11.45 -4.17 -16.95
N SER A 79 12.07 -3.60 -17.99
CA SER A 79 12.82 -2.34 -17.83
C SER A 79 11.92 -1.18 -17.43
N ALA A 80 10.68 -1.13 -17.92
CA ALA A 80 9.71 -0.12 -17.52
C ALA A 80 9.33 -0.21 -16.04
N LEU A 81 9.26 -1.43 -15.49
CA LEU A 81 9.04 -1.67 -14.07
C LEU A 81 10.25 -1.28 -13.23
N ASP A 82 11.48 -1.54 -13.68
CA ASP A 82 12.70 -1.08 -13.01
C ASP A 82 12.77 0.46 -12.94
N ASP A 83 12.40 1.14 -14.03
CA ASP A 83 12.42 2.61 -14.06
C ASP A 83 11.33 3.20 -13.16
N MET A 84 10.16 2.55 -13.09
CA MET A 84 9.13 2.91 -12.13
C MET A 84 9.58 2.67 -10.68
N ASP A 85 10.29 1.57 -10.42
CA ASP A 85 10.83 1.25 -9.10
C ASP A 85 11.81 2.33 -8.61
N LYS A 86 12.76 2.73 -9.47
CA LYS A 86 13.67 3.85 -9.22
C LYS A 86 12.91 5.14 -8.94
N LEU A 87 11.93 5.48 -9.77
CA LEU A 87 11.12 6.71 -9.60
C LEU A 87 10.34 6.69 -8.28
N ILE A 88 9.84 5.53 -7.85
CA ILE A 88 9.16 5.35 -6.58
C ILE A 88 10.12 5.46 -5.38
N ALA A 89 11.35 4.97 -5.53
CA ALA A 89 12.40 5.08 -4.53
C ALA A 89 12.86 6.54 -4.37
N ASP A 90 13.16 7.21 -5.48
CA ASP A 90 13.59 8.61 -5.53
C ASP A 90 12.55 9.57 -4.93
N ARG A 91 11.26 9.25 -5.08
CA ARG A 91 10.15 10.05 -4.52
C ARG A 91 10.19 10.17 -3.00
N GLY A 92 10.78 9.20 -2.28
CA GLY A 92 11.08 9.34 -0.85
C GLY A 92 9.87 9.51 0.08
N HIS A 93 8.87 8.62 0.01
CA HIS A 93 7.74 8.59 0.96
C HIS A 93 7.29 7.14 1.26
N PRO A 94 7.82 6.48 2.30
CA PRO A 94 7.50 5.07 2.61
C PRO A 94 6.11 4.88 3.25
N ASP A 95 5.55 5.93 3.86
CA ASP A 95 4.36 5.80 4.71
C ASP A 95 3.05 5.76 3.94
N ARG A 96 3.05 6.21 2.67
CA ARG A 96 1.86 6.20 1.82
C ARG A 96 1.77 4.91 0.99
N PRO A 97 0.58 4.30 0.86
CA PRO A 97 0.41 3.16 -0.03
C PRO A 97 0.70 3.60 -1.47
N LYS A 98 1.42 2.75 -2.20
CA LYS A 98 1.82 3.01 -3.57
C LYS A 98 1.26 1.92 -4.47
N TYR A 99 0.63 2.33 -5.56
CA TYR A 99 0.06 1.42 -6.56
C TYR A 99 0.69 1.70 -7.92
N ILE A 100 1.15 0.65 -8.57
CA ILE A 100 1.56 0.73 -9.98
C ILE A 100 0.41 0.15 -10.79
N LEU A 101 -0.09 0.96 -11.73
CA LEU A 101 -1.04 0.52 -12.75
C LEU A 101 -0.26 0.35 -14.05
N LEU A 102 -0.29 -0.84 -14.61
CA LEU A 102 0.35 -1.19 -15.88
C LEU A 102 -0.76 -1.53 -16.90
N LEU A 103 -0.82 -0.76 -17.98
CA LEU A 103 -1.78 -0.94 -19.07
C LEU A 103 -1.01 -1.47 -20.28
N THR A 104 -1.24 -2.74 -20.65
CA THR A 104 -0.48 -3.45 -21.69
C THR A 104 -1.28 -4.65 -22.23
N ASP A 105 -0.89 -5.17 -23.39
CA ASP A 105 -1.35 -6.46 -23.92
C ASP A 105 -0.55 -7.66 -23.35
N GLU A 106 0.43 -7.39 -22.48
CA GLU A 106 1.34 -8.33 -21.82
C GLU A 106 2.38 -8.99 -22.74
N ARG A 107 2.49 -8.55 -24.00
CA ARG A 107 3.41 -9.15 -24.95
C ARG A 107 4.81 -8.56 -24.78
N GLN A 108 5.72 -9.30 -24.16
CA GLN A 108 7.11 -8.87 -23.95
C GLN A 108 7.94 -9.05 -25.24
N GLU A 109 8.35 -7.95 -25.84
CA GLU A 109 9.19 -7.89 -27.04
C GLU A 109 10.39 -6.97 -26.81
N ALA A 110 11.10 -7.18 -25.71
CA ALA A 110 12.27 -6.40 -25.38
C ALA A 110 13.37 -6.57 -26.45
N PRO A 111 14.21 -5.55 -26.69
CA PRO A 111 15.35 -5.69 -27.59
C PRO A 111 16.34 -6.73 -27.08
N LYS A 112 17.09 -7.39 -27.98
CA LYS A 112 18.04 -8.48 -27.65
C LYS A 112 19.13 -8.13 -26.62
N GLY A 113 19.35 -6.84 -26.34
CA GLY A 113 20.30 -6.36 -25.33
C GLY A 113 19.69 -6.14 -23.93
N SER A 114 18.38 -6.29 -23.77
CA SER A 114 17.70 -6.13 -22.48
C SER A 114 17.82 -7.39 -21.61
N SER A 115 17.98 -7.20 -20.31
CA SER A 115 17.89 -8.27 -19.30
C SER A 115 16.53 -8.98 -19.29
N TYR A 116 15.50 -8.33 -19.84
CA TYR A 116 14.14 -8.86 -19.93
C TYR A 116 13.78 -9.35 -21.33
N TYR A 117 14.78 -9.57 -22.18
CA TYR A 117 14.57 -10.27 -23.45
C TYR A 117 13.99 -11.66 -23.20
N SER A 118 12.86 -11.94 -23.84
CA SER A 118 12.16 -13.22 -23.71
C SER A 118 11.81 -13.77 -25.09
N PRO A 119 12.34 -14.95 -25.48
CA PRO A 119 11.99 -15.56 -26.77
C PRO A 119 10.56 -16.10 -26.80
N THR A 120 9.91 -16.27 -25.63
CA THR A 120 8.54 -16.77 -25.48
C THR A 120 7.51 -15.67 -25.30
N TYR A 121 7.92 -14.40 -25.38
CA TYR A 121 7.07 -13.22 -25.16
C TYR A 121 6.50 -13.06 -23.74
N GLU A 122 7.00 -13.84 -22.78
CA GLU A 122 6.57 -13.75 -21.38
C GLU A 122 7.29 -12.61 -20.65
N ALA A 123 6.52 -11.75 -19.98
CA ALA A 123 7.05 -10.76 -19.04
C ALA A 123 7.35 -11.41 -17.69
N ARG A 124 8.60 -11.26 -17.22
CA ARG A 124 9.05 -11.75 -15.90
C ARG A 124 9.66 -10.59 -15.13
N HIS A 125 9.14 -10.33 -13.95
CA HIS A 125 9.64 -9.30 -13.05
C HIS A 125 9.14 -9.60 -11.62
N PRO A 126 9.93 -9.36 -10.55
CA PRO A 126 9.49 -9.60 -9.17
C PRO A 126 8.19 -8.87 -8.81
N LEU A 127 8.03 -7.63 -9.28
CA LEU A 127 6.79 -6.86 -9.11
C LEU A 127 5.55 -7.48 -9.80
N LEU A 128 5.71 -8.46 -10.69
CA LEU A 128 4.59 -9.14 -11.36
C LEU A 128 4.10 -10.41 -10.62
N GLU A 129 4.71 -10.80 -9.51
CA GLU A 129 4.36 -12.02 -8.76
C GLU A 129 2.98 -11.90 -8.10
N TYR A 130 2.71 -10.78 -7.43
CA TYR A 130 1.45 -10.54 -6.68
C TYR A 130 0.67 -9.39 -7.30
N VAL A 131 0.00 -9.68 -8.42
CA VAL A 131 -0.73 -8.66 -9.19
C VAL A 131 -2.19 -9.02 -9.39
N LYS A 132 -3.03 -8.00 -9.43
CA LYS A 132 -4.41 -8.13 -9.89
C LYS A 132 -4.48 -7.78 -11.37
N LYS A 133 -4.93 -8.73 -12.19
CA LYS A 133 -5.16 -8.52 -13.62
C LYS A 133 -6.64 -8.33 -13.89
N VAL A 134 -6.98 -7.32 -14.70
CA VAL A 134 -8.33 -7.10 -15.21
C VAL A 134 -8.26 -7.08 -16.73
N ASP A 135 -8.99 -7.98 -17.36
CA ASP A 135 -9.07 -8.07 -18.81
C ASP A 135 -10.07 -7.04 -19.37
N MET A 136 -9.60 -6.18 -20.26
CA MET A 136 -10.39 -5.17 -20.96
C MET A 136 -10.65 -5.55 -22.43
N GLY A 137 -10.31 -6.79 -22.82
CA GLY A 137 -10.44 -7.32 -24.17
C GLY A 137 -9.19 -7.08 -24.99
N ARG A 138 -8.96 -5.83 -25.42
CA ARG A 138 -7.79 -5.48 -26.27
C ARG A 138 -6.51 -5.19 -25.49
N PHE A 139 -6.63 -4.95 -24.19
CA PHE A 139 -5.52 -4.73 -23.29
C PHE A 139 -5.92 -5.24 -21.90
N ARG A 140 -4.95 -5.30 -21.00
CA ARG A 140 -5.14 -5.65 -19.60
C ARG A 140 -4.69 -4.51 -18.71
N VAL A 141 -5.36 -4.38 -17.58
CA VAL A 141 -4.96 -3.51 -16.48
C VAL A 141 -4.38 -4.39 -15.39
N ILE A 142 -3.10 -4.21 -15.12
CA ILE A 142 -2.38 -4.93 -14.07
C ILE A 142 -2.15 -3.95 -12.93
N THR A 143 -2.75 -4.24 -11.78
CA THR A 143 -2.54 -3.49 -10.54
C THR A 143 -1.52 -4.20 -9.69
N ILE A 144 -0.43 -3.50 -9.38
CA ILE A 144 0.66 -3.96 -8.53
C ILE A 144 0.61 -3.16 -7.24
N GLY A 145 0.51 -3.87 -6.13
CA GLY A 145 0.64 -3.29 -4.80
C GLY A 145 2.10 -3.17 -4.41
N TYR A 146 2.64 -1.95 -4.38
CA TYR A 146 4.07 -1.78 -4.09
C TYR A 146 4.33 -1.81 -2.57
N GLY A 147 5.31 -2.62 -2.15
CA GLY A 147 5.65 -2.83 -0.73
C GLY A 147 4.60 -3.61 0.06
N LEU A 148 3.57 -4.17 -0.60
CA LEU A 148 2.53 -4.96 0.05
C LEU A 148 3.01 -6.37 0.41
N SER A 149 3.90 -6.99 -0.37
CA SER A 149 4.38 -8.36 -0.08
C SER A 149 5.03 -8.48 1.29
N ALA A 150 5.94 -7.56 1.64
CA ALA A 150 6.60 -7.56 2.95
C ALA A 150 5.62 -7.30 4.10
N ARG A 151 4.59 -6.46 3.88
CA ARG A 151 3.55 -6.21 4.89
C ARG A 151 2.63 -7.42 5.06
N VAL A 152 2.21 -8.04 3.96
CA VAL A 152 1.38 -9.26 3.98
C VAL A 152 2.12 -10.41 4.66
N GLU A 153 3.42 -10.58 4.38
CA GLU A 153 4.22 -11.62 5.03
C GLU A 153 4.38 -11.36 6.53
N LEU A 154 4.65 -10.11 6.94
CA LEU A 154 4.77 -9.74 8.34
C LEU A 154 3.45 -9.89 9.10
N GLU A 155 2.34 -9.46 8.50
CA GLU A 155 0.99 -9.65 9.06
C GLU A 155 0.61 -11.13 9.11
N ALA A 156 0.89 -11.91 8.06
CA ALA A 156 0.61 -13.34 8.04
C ALA A 156 1.43 -14.09 9.11
N ARG A 157 2.71 -13.75 9.29
CA ARG A 157 3.54 -14.30 10.37
C ARG A 157 3.00 -13.91 11.73
N SER A 158 2.62 -12.65 11.93
CA SER A 158 2.01 -12.17 13.18
C SER A 158 0.70 -12.90 13.51
N LEU A 159 -0.16 -13.10 12.51
CA LEU A 159 -1.40 -13.88 12.65
C LEU A 159 -1.11 -15.34 13.00
N MET A 160 -0.15 -15.98 12.32
CA MET A 160 0.24 -17.36 12.63
C MET A 160 0.82 -17.50 14.04
N THR A 161 1.66 -16.55 14.48
CA THR A 161 2.15 -16.50 15.86
C THR A 161 0.99 -16.35 16.84
N THR A 162 0.05 -15.44 16.58
CA THR A 162 -1.10 -15.23 17.47
C THR A 162 -2.03 -16.45 17.54
N LEU A 163 -2.20 -17.18 16.44
CA LEU A 163 -3.02 -18.39 16.40
C LEU A 163 -2.32 -19.58 17.09
N THR A 164 -0.99 -19.66 17.00
CA THR A 164 -0.19 -20.75 17.58
C THR A 164 0.11 -20.51 19.05
N GLU A 165 0.35 -19.26 19.42
CA GLU A 165 0.63 -18.78 20.77
C GLU A 165 -0.40 -17.67 21.10
N PRO A 166 -1.64 -18.05 21.40
CA PRO A 166 -2.65 -17.07 21.79
C PRO A 166 -2.16 -16.30 23.02
N PRO A 167 -2.25 -14.95 23.01
CA PRO A 167 -1.82 -14.15 24.13
C PRO A 167 -2.56 -14.62 25.38
N ALA A 168 -1.83 -14.74 26.49
CA ALA A 168 -2.39 -15.14 27.77
C ALA A 168 -3.62 -14.28 28.05
N ARG A 169 -4.78 -14.93 28.21
CA ARG A 169 -5.99 -14.23 28.65
C ARG A 169 -5.64 -13.65 30.01
N THR A 170 -5.62 -12.33 30.13
CA THR A 170 -5.71 -11.71 31.44
C THR A 170 -7.07 -12.10 31.99
N ASP A 171 -7.10 -13.02 32.95
CA ASP A 171 -8.27 -13.31 33.80
C ASP A 171 -8.58 -12.13 34.73
N ALA A 172 -8.46 -10.91 34.22
CA ALA A 172 -8.97 -9.73 34.89
C ALA A 172 -10.49 -9.84 34.82
N PRO A 173 -11.19 -10.02 35.96
CA PRO A 173 -12.64 -10.01 35.95
C PRO A 173 -13.09 -8.70 35.32
N LEU A 174 -13.91 -8.79 34.28
CA LEU A 174 -14.59 -7.64 33.69
C LEU A 174 -15.24 -6.85 34.83
N ALA A 175 -14.95 -5.54 34.89
CA ALA A 175 -15.54 -4.66 35.89
C ALA A 175 -17.07 -4.74 35.79
N GLY A 176 -17.69 -5.40 36.77
CA GLY A 176 -19.14 -5.68 36.81
C GLY A 176 -19.52 -7.17 36.87
N GLY A 177 -18.58 -8.10 36.73
CA GLY A 177 -18.82 -9.54 36.90
C GLY A 177 -18.94 -9.92 38.38
N SER A 178 -20.14 -9.84 38.94
CA SER A 178 -20.44 -10.33 40.28
C SER A 178 -20.13 -11.82 40.39
N GLY A 179 -19.11 -12.15 41.18
CA GLY A 179 -18.87 -13.51 41.63
C GLY A 179 -20.03 -13.99 42.50
N ALA A 180 -20.67 -15.09 42.12
CA ALA A 180 -21.44 -15.95 43.01
C ALA A 180 -21.48 -17.38 42.45
N SER A 181 -21.08 -18.30 43.31
CA SER A 181 -20.67 -19.70 43.14
C SER A 181 -21.79 -20.70 42.85
N ARG A 182 -21.40 -21.95 42.53
CA ARG A 182 -21.91 -23.28 42.97
C ARG A 182 -21.44 -24.35 41.97
N ASP A 183 -21.17 -25.61 42.27
CA ASP A 183 -20.97 -26.45 43.45
C ASP A 183 -20.34 -27.74 42.89
N GLY A 184 -19.43 -28.39 43.61
CA GLY A 184 -18.80 -29.63 43.18
C GLY A 184 -18.08 -30.34 44.31
N ALA A 185 -18.85 -30.82 45.29
CA ALA A 185 -18.38 -31.56 46.45
C ALA A 185 -17.77 -32.92 46.05
N GLY A 186 -16.62 -33.24 46.66
CA GLY A 186 -15.98 -34.55 46.65
C GLY A 186 -15.00 -34.67 47.82
N ALA A 187 -15.50 -35.16 48.94
CA ALA A 187 -14.78 -35.72 50.09
C ALA A 187 -13.67 -36.71 49.62
N GLN A 188 -12.56 -37.02 50.32
CA GLN A 188 -12.28 -37.08 51.75
C GLN A 188 -10.77 -37.42 51.90
N ASP A 189 -10.20 -37.07 53.05
CA ASP A 189 -9.28 -37.91 53.86
C ASP A 189 -7.79 -37.56 54.04
N SER A 190 -7.37 -37.73 55.30
CA SER A 190 -6.03 -38.02 55.85
C SER A 190 -4.98 -36.91 56.02
N ALA A 191 -5.07 -36.26 57.19
CA ALA A 191 -4.13 -36.32 58.33
C ALA A 191 -2.59 -36.25 58.16
N LEU A 192 -2.00 -35.59 59.18
CA LEU A 192 -0.66 -35.71 59.79
C LEU A 192 0.49 -34.83 59.24
N GLY A 193 1.13 -34.10 60.16
CA GLY A 193 2.58 -33.93 60.10
C GLY A 193 3.16 -32.56 60.48
N SER A 194 3.35 -32.35 61.79
CA SER A 194 4.54 -31.72 62.43
C SER A 194 5.01 -30.30 62.07
N ALA A 195 5.07 -29.51 63.14
CA ALA A 195 5.91 -28.31 63.31
C ALA A 195 7.42 -28.62 63.37
N GLN A 196 8.23 -27.66 62.91
CA GLN A 196 9.61 -27.32 63.31
C GLN A 196 9.96 -26.03 62.54
N ASP A 197 10.02 -24.84 63.14
CA ASP A 197 11.04 -24.29 64.06
C ASP A 197 12.36 -23.90 63.38
N SER A 198 12.90 -22.76 63.84
CA SER A 198 14.25 -22.20 63.66
C SER A 198 14.57 -21.32 62.44
N ALA A 199 14.37 -20.01 62.64
CA ALA A 199 15.39 -19.00 62.96
C ALA A 199 16.67 -18.82 62.10
N LEU A 200 17.05 -17.52 62.04
CA LEU A 200 18.39 -16.90 61.91
C LEU A 200 18.96 -16.63 60.50
N GLY A 201 19.38 -15.37 60.31
CA GLY A 201 20.38 -15.02 59.29
C GLY A 201 20.42 -13.55 58.87
N SER A 202 20.82 -12.64 59.76
CA SER A 202 21.26 -11.28 59.42
C SER A 202 22.65 -11.30 58.77
N ALA A 203 22.90 -10.50 57.72
CA ALA A 203 24.24 -9.99 57.37
C ALA A 203 24.22 -8.86 56.32
N GLN A 204 24.29 -7.64 56.84
CA GLN A 204 25.23 -6.54 56.53
C GLN A 204 26.31 -6.72 55.43
N GLY A 205 26.57 -5.65 54.68
CA GLY A 205 27.81 -5.41 53.90
C GLY A 205 27.51 -4.78 52.53
N ALA A 206 27.59 -3.46 52.36
CA ALA A 206 28.77 -2.58 52.29
C ALA A 206 29.32 -2.41 50.85
N ASP A 207 29.53 -1.12 50.55
CA ASP A 207 30.65 -0.57 49.77
C ASP A 207 30.49 -0.29 48.27
N GLY A 208 31.09 0.83 47.84
CA GLY A 208 31.32 1.12 46.42
C GLY A 208 31.05 2.56 45.95
N SER A 209 31.73 3.54 46.52
CA SER A 209 31.94 4.89 45.98
C SER A 209 32.81 4.93 44.72
N THR A 210 32.57 5.85 43.78
CA THR A 210 33.60 6.60 42.99
C THR A 210 32.92 7.68 42.14
N GLU A 211 33.12 8.97 42.50
CA GLU A 211 33.91 10.00 41.79
C GLU A 211 33.17 10.66 40.60
N ALA A 212 32.74 11.93 40.71
CA ALA A 212 33.52 13.18 40.49
C ALA A 212 33.81 13.38 38.98
N SER A 213 33.77 14.55 38.34
CA SER A 213 33.53 15.98 38.64
C SER A 213 33.73 16.65 37.26
N THR A 214 32.82 17.51 36.78
CA THR A 214 32.97 18.99 36.80
C THR A 214 33.70 19.57 35.58
N GLN A 215 33.00 20.50 34.88
CA GLN A 215 33.41 21.80 34.28
C GLN A 215 34.77 21.92 33.57
N GLU A 216 35.01 22.74 32.55
CA GLU A 216 34.44 24.00 32.05
C GLU A 216 35.05 24.19 30.64
N ALA A 217 34.30 24.75 29.66
CA ALA A 217 34.50 26.09 29.08
C ALA A 217 35.88 26.32 28.40
N VAL A 218 36.02 26.96 27.24
CA VAL A 218 35.63 28.34 26.90
C VAL A 218 35.89 28.52 25.39
N ALA A 219 34.98 29.25 24.72
CA ALA A 219 35.07 30.23 23.61
C ALA A 219 36.14 30.09 22.50
N ASP A 220 36.01 30.64 21.30
CA ASP A 220 35.57 31.98 20.89
C ASP A 220 35.68 31.99 19.34
N SER A 221 34.67 32.30 18.52
CA SER A 221 34.14 33.61 18.12
C SER A 221 34.38 33.93 16.64
N GLY A 222 33.45 34.71 16.07
CA GLY A 222 33.61 35.45 14.82
C GLY A 222 32.54 35.10 13.77
N SER A 223 31.27 35.51 13.94
CA SER A 223 30.68 36.81 13.51
C SER A 223 30.54 36.92 11.98
N GLY A 224 29.44 37.34 11.37
CA GLY A 224 28.15 37.93 11.76
C GLY A 224 27.32 38.05 10.46
N GLY A 225 26.09 38.55 10.39
CA GLY A 225 25.20 39.13 11.38
C GLY A 225 23.93 39.64 10.65
N ALA A 226 22.82 39.60 11.39
CA ALA A 226 21.60 40.44 11.31
C ALA A 226 20.62 40.26 10.12
N ALA A 227 19.29 40.35 10.29
CA ALA A 227 18.53 41.08 11.31
C ALA A 227 17.12 40.53 11.60
N ALA A 228 16.72 40.73 12.87
CA ALA A 228 15.41 41.17 13.42
C ALA A 228 14.11 40.35 13.26
N ALA A 229 13.57 40.01 14.45
CA ALA A 229 12.28 39.44 14.85
C ALA A 229 11.15 40.52 14.93
N PRO A 230 9.99 40.36 15.63
CA PRO A 230 9.37 39.23 16.36
C PRO A 230 7.89 39.01 15.95
N GLY A 231 7.06 38.06 16.42
CA GLY A 231 7.12 37.01 17.42
C GLY A 231 5.68 36.75 17.91
N THR A 232 5.26 35.49 18.07
CA THR A 232 4.22 35.10 19.04
C THR A 232 4.36 33.62 19.38
N LYS A 233 4.49 33.36 20.67
CA LYS A 233 4.62 32.04 21.31
C LYS A 233 3.24 31.45 21.56
N GLN A 234 3.05 30.14 21.37
CA GLN A 234 2.23 29.37 22.33
C GLN A 234 2.57 27.88 22.36
N ALA A 235 3.06 27.49 23.55
CA ALA A 235 2.90 26.26 24.33
C ALA A 235 3.02 24.85 23.71
N ARG A 236 3.96 24.10 24.32
CA ARG A 236 4.08 22.65 24.41
C ARG A 236 2.83 21.99 25.03
N GLY A 237 2.55 20.75 24.64
CA GLY A 237 1.74 19.80 25.40
C GLY A 237 1.78 18.41 24.79
N PHE A 238 2.19 17.43 25.60
CA PHE A 238 2.52 16.04 25.25
C PHE A 238 1.28 15.12 25.29
N SER A 239 1.43 13.94 24.68
CA SER A 239 0.76 12.66 24.98
C SER A 239 -0.52 12.29 24.23
N GLY A 240 -0.51 11.07 23.66
CA GLY A 240 -1.69 10.20 23.57
C GLY A 240 -2.13 9.82 22.17
N ALA A 241 -1.53 8.75 21.60
CA ALA A 241 -2.28 7.88 20.70
C ALA A 241 -3.39 7.15 21.49
N PRO A 242 -4.50 6.77 20.85
CA PRO A 242 -4.54 5.39 20.40
C PRO A 242 -5.08 5.19 18.98
N LEU A 243 -4.51 4.15 18.37
CA LEU A 243 -5.00 3.37 17.25
C LEU A 243 -6.50 3.02 17.38
N ALA A 244 -7.31 3.36 16.38
CA ALA A 244 -8.50 2.58 15.97
C ALA A 244 -9.24 3.28 14.81
N ALA A 245 -8.85 3.01 13.56
CA ALA A 245 -9.71 3.24 12.39
C ALA A 245 -9.25 2.39 11.18
N GLY A 246 -9.00 1.10 11.41
CA GLY A 246 -8.76 0.13 10.35
C GLY A 246 -9.87 -0.91 10.40
N LEU A 247 -10.87 -0.78 9.52
CA LEU A 247 -11.79 -1.82 8.99
C LEU A 247 -13.14 -1.19 8.59
N ALA A 248 -13.20 -0.53 7.44
CA ALA A 248 -14.48 -0.28 6.74
C ALA A 248 -14.35 0.02 5.23
N ALA A 249 -13.15 0.17 4.66
CA ALA A 249 -13.01 0.63 3.27
C ALA A 249 -12.96 -0.50 2.21
N ALA A 250 -12.71 -1.76 2.59
CA ALA A 250 -12.56 -2.85 1.62
C ALA A 250 -13.90 -3.42 1.11
N GLY A 251 -15.00 -3.25 1.87
CA GLY A 251 -16.33 -3.75 1.47
C GLY A 251 -17.06 -2.83 0.47
N ALA A 252 -16.86 -1.51 0.57
CA ALA A 252 -17.59 -0.54 -0.25
C ALA A 252 -17.16 -0.55 -1.73
N LEU A 253 -15.87 -0.72 -2.01
CA LEU A 253 -15.36 -0.77 -3.39
C LEU A 253 -15.81 -2.04 -4.14
N GLY A 254 -15.88 -3.19 -3.46
CA GLY A 254 -16.36 -4.44 -4.04
C GLY A 254 -17.82 -4.38 -4.46
N VAL A 255 -18.69 -3.79 -3.61
CA VAL A 255 -20.12 -3.64 -3.91
C VAL A 255 -20.36 -2.65 -5.04
N VAL A 256 -19.63 -1.53 -5.10
CA VAL A 256 -19.78 -0.54 -6.18
C VAL A 256 -19.38 -1.13 -7.54
N VAL A 257 -18.29 -1.90 -7.60
CA VAL A 257 -17.85 -2.57 -8.83
C VAL A 257 -18.83 -3.68 -9.24
N ALA A 258 -19.35 -4.47 -8.29
CA ALA A 258 -20.34 -5.50 -8.58
C ALA A 258 -21.66 -4.90 -9.12
N VAL A 259 -22.13 -3.79 -8.56
CA VAL A 259 -23.34 -3.09 -9.03
C VAL A 259 -23.16 -2.50 -10.42
N LEU A 260 -21.97 -1.96 -10.75
CA LEU A 260 -21.66 -1.44 -12.09
C LEU A 260 -21.59 -2.55 -13.14
N VAL A 261 -20.97 -3.70 -12.83
CA VAL A 261 -20.93 -4.86 -13.73
C VAL A 261 -22.32 -5.45 -13.94
N ALA A 262 -23.14 -5.55 -12.88
CA ALA A 262 -24.51 -6.04 -12.99
C ALA A 262 -25.40 -5.11 -13.84
N ARG A 263 -25.28 -3.78 -13.68
CA ARG A 263 -26.02 -2.80 -14.50
C ARG A 263 -25.62 -2.86 -15.98
N ARG A 264 -24.34 -3.05 -16.28
CA ARG A 264 -23.86 -3.14 -17.67
C ARG A 264 -24.37 -4.39 -18.39
N ARG A 265 -24.44 -5.54 -17.69
CA ARG A 265 -25.02 -6.77 -18.24
C ARG A 265 -26.52 -6.64 -18.52
N ARG A 266 -27.25 -5.90 -17.69
CA ARG A 266 -28.71 -5.72 -17.86
C ARG A 266 -29.06 -4.90 -19.11
N ARG A 267 -28.30 -3.85 -19.42
CA ARG A 267 -28.49 -3.04 -20.63
C ARG A 267 -28.21 -3.82 -21.91
N LYS A 268 -27.16 -4.66 -21.91
CA LYS A 268 -26.84 -5.51 -23.07
C LYS A 268 -27.98 -6.50 -23.41
N ASN A 269 -28.62 -7.06 -22.39
CA ASN A 269 -29.77 -7.95 -22.59
C ASN A 269 -31.06 -7.25 -23.05
N GLU A 270 -31.19 -5.93 -22.86
CA GLU A 270 -32.33 -5.15 -23.35
C GLU A 270 -32.14 -4.79 -24.83
N ASP A 271 -30.92 -4.44 -25.26
CA ASP A 271 -30.60 -4.18 -26.66
C ASP A 271 -30.78 -5.42 -27.54
N ASP A 272 -30.37 -6.61 -27.06
CA ASP A 272 -30.54 -7.87 -27.79
C ASP A 272 -32.03 -8.29 -27.93
N ARG A 273 -32.93 -7.72 -27.13
CA ARG A 273 -34.38 -8.00 -27.20
C ARG A 273 -35.14 -7.06 -28.13
N GLN A 274 -34.54 -5.96 -28.58
CA GLN A 274 -35.21 -4.95 -29.40
C GLN A 274 -34.88 -5.01 -30.90
N SER A 275 -34.06 -5.97 -31.34
CA SER A 275 -33.79 -6.21 -32.76
C SER A 275 -35.08 -6.63 -33.50
N PRO A 276 -35.62 -5.83 -34.44
CA PRO A 276 -36.82 -6.19 -35.19
C PRO A 276 -36.49 -7.29 -36.20
N THR A 277 -37.25 -8.38 -36.17
CA THR A 277 -37.24 -9.41 -37.20
C THR A 277 -37.80 -8.80 -38.49
N GLU A 278 -36.95 -8.61 -39.52
CA GLU A 278 -37.41 -8.26 -40.86
C GLU A 278 -38.29 -9.39 -41.43
N PRO A 279 -39.42 -9.07 -42.08
CA PRO A 279 -40.22 -10.07 -42.77
C PRO A 279 -39.57 -10.45 -44.11
N SER A 280 -39.31 -11.75 -44.28
CA SER A 280 -38.84 -12.33 -45.54
C SER A 280 -39.90 -12.24 -46.66
N PRO A 281 -39.45 -12.14 -47.93
CA PRO A 281 -40.30 -11.94 -49.12
C PRO A 281 -41.19 -13.14 -49.49
#